data_AF-A0A534U520-F1
#
_entry.id   AF-A0A534U520-F1
#
_cell.length_a   1.000
_cell.length_b   1.000
_cell.length_c   1.000
_cell.angle_alpha   90.00
_cell.angle_beta   90.00
_cell.angle_gamma   90.00
#
_symmetry.space_group_name_H-M   'P 1'
#
loop_
_entity.id
_entity.type
_entity.pdbx_description
1 polymer ?
#
loop_
_entity_poly.entity_id
_entity_poly.type
_entity_poly.pdbx_seq_one_letter_code
_entity_poly.pdbx_strand_id
1 'polypeptide(L)'
;MLRSRYRSDATVSRRSAARRLSPARAPNLRADADFATQRVERFLILAGDMARRRTMLLTLLKLTDLMIVAACLAIAGAFGAPAPLANAWRSPLQMRVTVSHVLLAAAYLMLWHVVLNVRGLYHSYRLSPASRELRDLLTAIALATAPLAVAGSALGFQTITPAFLVAFVAATIAGLGFGRRLMRVAAGHVRRRGRNLRDVVIVGDGGPALNTATRLARREALGYRVVDVLTLELAASKIAREASAAAIVGRLAAILDEQPVDEVFVAFSLEEAQPLIRPIIALCEDLGVTLRVIAQLAPLDWARASLDALAGQPVLTISSAPPESVWLVAKRLIDLTVATIGLVVLAPLFLAAAIAVKLDSKGSIFFSQTRVGLNRHRFRMFKFRT
;
A
#
# COMPACT_ATOMS: atom_id res chain seq x y z
N MET A 1 -64.59 -54.16 -1.38
CA MET A 1 -63.93 -53.52 -0.22
C MET A 1 -64.26 -52.03 -0.29
N LEU A 2 -65.37 -51.55 0.30
CA LEU A 2 -65.51 -51.09 1.69
C LEU A 2 -64.41 -50.07 2.03
N ARG A 3 -64.63 -48.81 2.43
CA ARG A 3 -65.76 -48.11 3.08
C ARG A 3 -65.45 -46.59 3.03
N SER A 4 -66.41 -45.75 2.61
CA SER A 4 -67.19 -44.83 3.46
C SER A 4 -66.51 -43.50 3.83
N ARG A 5 -66.98 -42.37 3.26
CA ARG A 5 -67.99 -41.43 3.82
C ARG A 5 -67.34 -40.31 4.63
N TYR A 6 -67.52 -39.05 4.24
CA TYR A 6 -68.64 -38.23 4.73
C TYR A 6 -68.71 -36.90 3.97
N ARG A 7 -69.94 -36.46 3.71
CA ARG A 7 -70.37 -35.21 3.08
C ARG A 7 -71.05 -34.38 4.17
N SER A 8 -70.99 -33.06 4.01
CA SER A 8 -71.80 -31.99 4.65
C SER A 8 -71.57 -31.73 6.15
N ASP A 9 -71.29 -30.47 6.51
CA ASP A 9 -72.35 -29.53 6.87
C ASP A 9 -71.86 -28.09 6.99
N ALA A 10 -72.81 -27.19 6.76
CA ALA A 10 -72.67 -25.76 6.69
C ALA A 10 -72.72 -25.09 8.07
N THR A 11 -72.26 -23.83 8.09
CA THR A 11 -72.57 -22.77 9.07
C THR A 11 -72.05 -22.94 10.48
N VAL A 12 -71.30 -21.93 10.98
CA VAL A 12 -71.52 -21.27 12.29
C VAL A 12 -70.45 -20.19 12.52
N SER A 13 -70.95 -19.02 12.95
CA SER A 13 -70.29 -17.98 13.75
C SER A 13 -69.32 -16.98 13.10
N ARG A 14 -69.90 -15.85 12.69
CA ARG A 14 -69.32 -14.52 12.91
C ARG A 14 -69.24 -14.25 14.43
N ARG A 15 -68.03 -14.13 14.98
CA ARG A 15 -67.57 -13.09 15.96
C ARG A 15 -66.39 -13.60 16.79
N SER A 16 -65.53 -12.64 17.17
CA SER A 16 -64.60 -12.64 18.31
C SER A 16 -63.22 -13.27 18.12
N ALA A 17 -62.25 -12.44 17.71
CA ALA A 17 -60.90 -12.45 18.27
C ALA A 17 -60.24 -11.07 18.05
N ALA A 18 -60.72 -10.06 18.78
CA ALA A 18 -60.00 -8.81 18.97
C ALA A 18 -58.72 -9.10 19.77
N ARG A 19 -57.59 -9.27 19.07
CA ARG A 19 -56.27 -9.41 19.67
C ARG A 19 -55.80 -8.01 20.07
N ARG A 20 -55.71 -7.79 21.38
CA ARG A 20 -55.24 -6.55 22.01
C ARG A 20 -53.85 -6.18 21.48
N LEU A 21 -53.76 -5.01 20.82
CA LEU A 21 -52.49 -4.32 20.60
C LEU A 21 -52.03 -3.78 21.96
N SER A 22 -50.88 -4.25 22.43
CA SER A 22 -50.18 -3.64 23.56
C SER A 22 -49.70 -2.24 23.13
N PRO A 23 -49.90 -1.18 23.93
CA PRO A 23 -49.41 0.15 23.55
C PRO A 23 -47.88 0.11 23.53
N ALA A 24 -47.30 0.51 22.41
CA ALA A 24 -45.87 0.73 22.27
C ALA A 24 -45.39 1.66 23.39
N ARG A 25 -44.40 1.20 24.15
CA ARG A 25 -43.75 1.98 25.21
C ARG A 25 -43.23 3.28 24.58
N ALA A 26 -43.70 4.43 25.06
CA ALA A 26 -43.20 5.73 24.59
C ALA A 26 -41.67 5.79 24.84
N PRO A 27 -40.86 6.21 23.84
CA PRO A 27 -39.41 6.29 24.00
C PRO A 27 -39.09 7.28 25.13
N ASN A 28 -38.31 6.81 26.10
CA ASN A 28 -37.95 7.61 27.25
C ASN A 28 -36.75 8.48 26.86
N LEU A 29 -37.03 9.59 26.17
CA LEU A 29 -36.06 10.46 25.50
C LEU A 29 -34.85 10.86 26.37
N ARG A 30 -35.01 10.94 27.70
CA ARG A 30 -33.90 11.23 28.62
C ARG A 30 -33.01 10.02 28.88
N ALA A 31 -33.59 8.85 29.07
CA ALA A 31 -32.82 7.61 29.23
C ALA A 31 -32.10 7.26 27.91
N ASP A 32 -32.77 7.38 26.77
CA ASP A 32 -32.18 7.11 25.45
C ASP A 32 -31.04 8.10 25.14
N ALA A 33 -31.16 9.37 25.56
CA ALA A 33 -30.08 10.37 25.44
C ALA A 33 -28.91 10.09 26.39
N ASP A 34 -29.15 9.71 27.65
CA ASP A 34 -28.09 9.36 28.60
C ASP A 34 -27.33 8.09 28.15
N PHE A 35 -28.04 7.09 27.63
CA PHE A 35 -27.43 5.89 27.04
C PHE A 35 -26.62 6.20 25.77
N ALA A 36 -27.12 7.09 24.89
CA ALA A 36 -26.37 7.55 23.73
C ALA A 36 -25.10 8.31 24.13
N THR A 37 -25.17 9.16 25.16
CA THR A 37 -24.04 9.96 25.64
C THR A 37 -22.96 9.08 26.28
N GLN A 38 -23.34 8.12 27.14
CA GLN A 38 -22.40 7.13 27.70
C GLN A 38 -21.77 6.24 26.63
N ARG A 39 -22.50 5.92 25.56
CA ARG A 39 -21.97 5.15 24.42
C ARG A 39 -20.95 5.94 23.63
N VAL A 40 -21.23 7.20 23.33
CA VAL A 40 -20.29 8.10 22.64
C VAL A 40 -19.02 8.28 23.46
N GLU A 41 -19.13 8.50 24.78
CA GLU A 41 -17.95 8.55 25.66
C GLU A 41 -17.16 7.24 25.64
N ARG A 42 -17.81 6.08 25.75
CA ARG A 42 -17.13 4.78 25.73
C ARG A 42 -16.44 4.51 24.39
N PHE A 43 -17.07 4.87 23.27
CA PHE A 43 -16.46 4.80 21.93
C PHE A 43 -15.27 5.74 21.82
N LEU A 44 -15.40 7.01 22.25
CA LEU A 44 -14.31 7.99 22.24
C LEU A 44 -13.12 7.55 23.11
N ILE A 45 -13.38 6.90 24.25
CA ILE A 45 -12.33 6.34 25.12
C ILE A 45 -11.60 5.18 24.43
N LEU A 46 -12.34 4.23 23.83
CA LEU A 46 -11.77 3.07 23.13
C LEU A 46 -11.03 3.47 21.85
N ALA A 47 -11.62 4.36 21.05
CA ALA A 47 -11.01 4.96 19.88
C ALA A 47 -9.77 5.77 20.28
N GLY A 48 -9.83 6.52 21.39
CA GLY A 48 -8.72 7.24 21.97
C GLY A 48 -7.57 6.33 22.40
N ASP A 49 -7.86 5.19 23.01
CA ASP A 49 -6.84 4.20 23.42
C ASP A 49 -6.20 3.47 22.23
N MET A 50 -6.98 3.13 21.21
CA MET A 50 -6.46 2.54 19.98
C MET A 50 -5.62 3.54 19.19
N ALA A 51 -6.09 4.79 19.09
CA ALA A 51 -5.35 5.89 18.50
C ALA A 51 -4.06 6.17 19.28
N ARG A 52 -4.09 6.20 20.62
CA ARG A 52 -2.91 6.38 21.47
C ARG A 52 -1.89 5.26 21.27
N ARG A 53 -2.30 3.99 21.29
CA ARG A 53 -1.39 2.85 21.05
C ARG A 53 -0.79 2.88 19.64
N ARG A 54 -1.58 3.22 18.63
CA ARG A 54 -1.12 3.38 17.25
C ARG A 54 -0.10 4.51 17.14
N THR A 55 -0.40 5.67 17.72
CA THR A 55 0.49 6.84 17.73
C THR A 55 1.77 6.55 18.50
N MET A 56 1.70 5.82 19.62
CA MET A 56 2.87 5.39 20.39
C MET A 56 3.77 4.47 19.57
N LEU A 57 3.21 3.44 18.91
CA LEU A 57 3.97 2.54 18.05
C LEU A 57 4.60 3.26 16.85
N LEU A 58 3.88 4.20 16.24
CA LEU A 58 4.40 5.02 15.15
C LEU A 58 5.51 5.97 15.62
N THR A 59 5.37 6.54 16.81
CA THR A 59 6.40 7.41 17.40
C THR A 59 7.64 6.61 17.74
N LEU A 60 7.49 5.42 18.33
CA LEU A 60 8.61 4.52 18.59
C LEU A 60 9.31 4.09 17.30
N LEU A 61 8.56 3.83 16.23
CA LEU A 61 9.13 3.53 14.91
C LEU A 61 9.92 4.72 14.35
N LYS A 62 9.35 5.93 14.40
CA LYS A 62 10.03 7.17 13.99
C LYS A 62 11.34 7.38 14.75
N LEU A 63 11.31 7.21 16.07
CA LEU A 63 12.50 7.31 16.92
C LEU A 63 13.54 6.24 16.57
N THR A 64 13.10 4.99 16.38
CA THR A 64 14.00 3.89 15.98
C THR A 64 14.67 4.17 14.64
N ASP A 65 13.91 4.62 13.64
CA ASP A 65 14.45 4.96 12.32
C ASP A 65 15.49 6.10 12.42
N LEU A 66 15.22 7.15 13.22
CA LEU A 66 16.16 8.26 13.43
C LEU A 66 17.42 7.82 14.19
N MET A 67 17.28 6.94 15.19
CA MET A 67 18.41 6.36 15.92
C MET A 67 19.28 5.49 15.01
N ILE A 68 18.68 4.72 14.11
CA ILE A 68 19.42 3.94 13.10
C ILE A 68 20.20 4.88 12.18
N VAL A 69 19.57 5.94 11.66
CA VAL A 69 20.25 6.92 10.79
C VAL A 69 21.40 7.60 11.53
N ALA A 70 21.20 8.02 12.78
CA ALA A 70 22.24 8.61 13.61
C ALA A 70 23.42 7.65 13.84
N ALA A 71 23.13 6.37 14.13
CA ALA A 71 24.16 5.34 14.27
C ALA A 71 24.90 5.09 12.95
N CYS A 72 24.19 5.01 11.82
CA CYS A 72 24.80 4.87 10.50
C CYS A 72 25.70 6.06 10.16
N LEU A 73 25.31 7.29 10.53
CA LEU A 73 26.13 8.49 10.34
C LEU A 73 27.41 8.43 11.19
N ALA A 74 27.32 8.01 12.44
CA ALA A 74 28.47 7.85 13.33
C ALA A 74 29.43 6.75 12.83
N ILE A 75 28.90 5.59 12.42
CA ILE A 75 29.67 4.49 11.84
C ILE A 75 30.38 4.96 10.56
N ALA A 76 29.65 5.60 9.64
CA ALA A 76 30.25 6.13 8.41
C ALA A 76 31.35 7.16 8.72
N GLY A 77 31.14 8.00 9.74
CA GLY A 77 32.14 8.97 10.22
C GLY A 77 33.41 8.30 10.75
N ALA A 78 33.27 7.16 11.45
CA ALA A 78 34.41 6.41 11.98
C ALA A 78 35.24 5.69 10.90
N PHE A 79 34.59 5.18 9.84
CA PHE A 79 35.25 4.37 8.80
C PHE A 79 35.61 5.11 7.51
N GLY A 80 34.89 6.20 7.18
CA GLY A 80 35.04 6.92 5.91
C GLY A 80 35.79 8.25 6.00
N ALA A 81 36.11 8.71 7.21
CA ALA A 81 36.79 9.98 7.40
C ALA A 81 38.31 9.88 7.21
N PRO A 82 38.98 10.95 6.76
CA PRO A 82 40.44 10.96 6.66
C PRO A 82 41.10 10.64 8.02
N ALA A 83 42.30 10.04 7.99
CA ALA A 83 43.01 9.49 9.15
C ALA A 83 43.01 10.37 10.44
N PRO A 84 43.11 11.71 10.39
CA PRO A 84 43.03 12.55 11.58
C PRO A 84 41.67 12.48 12.29
N LEU A 85 40.57 12.37 11.54
CA LEU A 85 39.22 12.35 12.07
C LEU A 85 38.80 10.93 12.48
N ALA A 86 39.26 9.90 11.77
CA ALA A 86 39.10 8.50 12.19
C ALA A 86 39.78 8.22 13.55
N ASN A 87 40.91 8.89 13.82
CA ASN A 87 41.59 8.82 15.12
C ASN A 87 40.82 9.58 16.22
N ALA A 88 40.14 10.71 15.90
CA ALA A 88 39.26 11.40 16.84
C ALA A 88 38.05 10.54 17.29
N TRP A 89 37.50 9.68 16.41
CA TRP A 89 36.44 8.74 16.79
C TRP A 89 36.90 7.63 17.75
N ARG A 90 38.20 7.32 17.79
CA ARG A 90 38.80 6.37 18.77
C ARG A 90 39.00 7.00 20.15
N SER A 91 38.87 8.33 20.26
CA SER A 91 39.07 9.11 21.48
C SER A 91 37.91 10.09 21.69
N PRO A 92 36.66 9.60 21.87
CA PRO A 92 35.46 10.45 21.89
C PRO A 92 35.49 11.55 22.97
N LEU A 93 36.24 11.33 24.06
CA LEU A 93 36.45 12.30 25.15
C LEU A 93 37.30 13.52 24.75
N GLN A 94 38.02 13.48 23.63
CA GLN A 94 38.84 14.60 23.12
C GLN A 94 38.13 15.39 22.00
N MET A 95 36.96 14.92 21.53
CA MET A 95 36.23 15.57 20.45
C MET A 95 35.54 16.82 20.99
N ARG A 96 36.05 18.00 20.64
CA ARG A 96 35.35 19.27 20.89
C ARG A 96 34.13 19.34 19.97
N VAL A 97 32.99 18.90 20.48
CA VAL A 97 31.71 19.01 19.77
C VAL A 97 31.32 20.48 19.71
N THR A 98 31.64 21.15 18.61
CA THR A 98 31.15 22.52 18.37
C THR A 98 29.62 22.50 18.23
N VAL A 99 28.94 23.50 18.78
CA VAL A 99 27.48 23.65 18.68
C VAL A 99 26.99 23.58 17.22
N SER A 100 27.78 24.08 16.28
CA SER A 100 27.50 24.00 14.83
C SER A 100 27.34 22.55 14.32
N HIS A 101 28.17 21.60 14.78
CA HIS A 101 28.06 20.19 14.36
C HIS A 101 26.79 19.53 14.91
N VAL A 102 26.40 19.88 16.14
CA VAL A 102 25.15 19.39 16.76
C VAL A 102 23.94 19.93 16.01
N LEU A 103 23.93 21.23 15.69
CA LEU A 103 22.86 21.85 14.93
C LEU A 103 22.75 21.28 13.52
N LEU A 104 23.87 21.04 12.83
CA LEU A 104 23.88 20.41 11.51
C LEU A 104 23.37 18.97 11.56
N ALA A 105 23.79 18.18 12.56
CA ALA A 105 23.30 16.81 12.74
C ALA A 105 21.79 16.78 13.05
N ALA A 106 21.32 17.68 13.91
CA ALA A 106 19.89 17.80 14.22
C ALA A 106 19.07 18.22 13.00
N ALA A 107 19.55 19.20 12.23
CA ALA A 107 18.92 19.62 10.97
C ALA A 107 18.88 18.46 9.94
N TYR A 108 19.95 17.67 9.87
CA TYR A 108 20.01 16.50 8.99
C TYR A 108 19.03 15.39 9.42
N LEU A 109 18.93 15.09 10.71
CA LEU A 109 17.94 14.14 11.23
C LEU A 109 16.50 14.63 11.00
N MET A 110 16.26 15.95 11.10
CA MET A 110 14.97 16.55 10.77
C MET A 110 14.64 16.39 9.27
N LEU A 111 15.63 16.61 8.39
CA LEU A 111 15.47 16.34 6.96
C LEU A 111 15.10 14.86 6.71
N TRP A 112 15.78 13.91 7.36
CA TRP A 112 15.43 12.49 7.28
C TRP A 112 14.00 12.22 7.73
N HIS A 113 13.58 12.81 8.85
CA HIS A 113 12.22 12.68 9.34
C HIS A 113 11.19 13.14 8.30
N VAL A 114 11.41 14.30 7.70
CA VAL A 114 10.54 14.88 6.66
C VAL A 114 10.51 13.98 5.42
N VAL A 115 11.67 13.55 4.91
CA VAL A 115 11.75 12.69 3.71
C VAL A 115 11.04 11.36 3.93
N LEU A 116 11.27 10.68 5.06
CA LEU A 116 10.60 9.41 5.38
C LEU A 116 9.08 9.58 5.53
N ASN A 117 8.63 10.72 6.07
CA ASN A 117 7.21 11.04 6.21
C ASN A 117 6.54 11.29 4.85
N VAL A 118 7.13 12.16 4.02
CA VAL A 118 6.61 12.49 2.68
C VAL A 118 6.57 11.26 1.76
N ARG A 119 7.56 10.36 1.87
CA ARG A 119 7.58 9.09 1.12
C ARG A 119 6.60 8.03 1.68
N GLY A 120 5.85 8.36 2.72
CA GLY A 120 4.78 7.55 3.28
C GLY A 120 5.26 6.34 4.08
N LEU A 121 6.54 6.29 4.46
CA LEU A 121 7.14 5.14 5.16
C LEU A 121 6.61 4.95 6.59
N TYR A 122 5.83 5.92 7.10
CA TYR A 122 5.11 5.86 8.37
C TYR A 122 3.61 5.55 8.23
N HIS A 123 3.12 5.26 7.02
CA HIS A 123 1.77 4.73 6.83
C HIS A 123 1.74 3.19 6.96
N SER A 124 0.54 2.65 7.18
CA SER A 124 0.34 1.21 7.32
C SER A 124 0.52 0.48 5.98
N TYR A 125 1.64 -0.21 5.80
CA TYR A 125 1.91 -1.11 4.66
C TYR A 125 1.26 -2.50 4.79
N ARG A 126 0.19 -2.65 5.59
CA ARG A 126 -0.46 -3.95 5.89
C ARG A 126 -0.90 -4.69 4.62
N LEU A 127 -1.47 -3.97 3.64
CA LEU A 127 -1.92 -4.51 2.35
C LEU A 127 -0.89 -4.33 1.21
N SER A 128 0.24 -3.67 1.48
CA SER A 128 1.21 -3.34 0.43
C SER A 128 2.24 -4.47 0.24
N PRO A 129 2.67 -4.74 -1.00
CA PRO A 129 3.73 -5.70 -1.25
C PRO A 129 5.08 -5.18 -0.71
N ALA A 130 5.94 -6.10 -0.29
CA ALA A 130 7.27 -5.77 0.25
C ALA A 130 8.15 -5.00 -0.75
N SER A 131 7.96 -5.22 -2.05
CA SER A 131 8.68 -4.53 -3.12
C SER A 131 8.35 -3.02 -3.21
N ARG A 132 7.13 -2.61 -2.81
CA ARG A 132 6.76 -1.19 -2.76
C ARG A 132 7.53 -0.49 -1.65
N GLU A 133 7.56 -1.09 -0.47
CA GLU A 133 8.32 -0.53 0.66
C GLU A 133 9.81 -0.43 0.36
N LEU A 134 10.42 -1.45 -0.26
CA LEU A 134 11.83 -1.40 -0.64
C LEU A 134 12.12 -0.22 -1.60
N ARG A 135 11.23 0.02 -2.57
CA ARG A 135 11.36 1.14 -3.51
C ARG A 135 11.20 2.48 -2.81
N ASP A 136 10.20 2.62 -1.94
CA ASP A 136 9.98 3.84 -1.18
C ASP A 136 11.19 4.12 -0.26
N LEU A 137 11.78 3.09 0.34
CA LEU A 137 12.98 3.19 1.15
C LEU A 137 14.20 3.64 0.33
N LEU A 138 14.48 2.99 -0.81
CA LEU A 138 15.61 3.35 -1.66
C LEU A 138 15.50 4.78 -2.19
N THR A 139 14.30 5.19 -2.60
CA THR A 139 14.05 6.58 -3.03
C THR A 139 14.21 7.59 -1.89
N ALA A 140 13.76 7.26 -0.67
CA ALA A 140 13.96 8.10 0.50
C ALA A 140 15.44 8.25 0.85
N ILE A 141 16.20 7.14 0.82
CA ILE A 141 17.65 7.16 1.08
C ILE A 141 18.36 8.04 0.05
N ALA A 142 18.06 7.88 -1.24
CA ALA A 142 18.65 8.70 -2.30
C ALA A 142 18.35 10.20 -2.14
N LEU A 143 17.10 10.55 -1.81
CA LEU A 143 16.70 11.94 -1.60
C LEU A 143 17.35 12.56 -0.35
N ALA A 144 17.50 11.79 0.73
CA ALA A 144 18.11 12.28 1.97
C ALA A 144 19.64 12.32 1.93
N THR A 145 20.29 11.52 1.07
CA THR A 145 21.76 11.53 0.89
C THR A 145 22.22 12.57 -0.12
N ALA A 146 21.38 12.97 -1.09
CA ALA A 146 21.75 13.94 -2.12
C ALA A 146 22.23 15.30 -1.56
N PRO A 147 21.56 15.94 -0.58
CA PRO A 147 22.04 17.19 0.01
C PRO A 147 23.39 17.04 0.71
N LEU A 148 23.64 15.88 1.33
CA LEU A 148 24.92 15.59 1.99
C LEU A 148 26.05 15.46 0.96
N ALA A 149 25.79 14.82 -0.18
CA ALA A 149 26.74 14.70 -1.27
C ALA A 149 27.07 16.06 -1.92
N VAL A 150 26.04 16.90 -2.14
CA VAL A 150 26.21 18.27 -2.66
C VAL A 150 26.98 19.15 -1.67
N ALA A 151 26.67 19.06 -0.37
CA ALA A 151 27.41 19.79 0.65
C ALA A 151 28.89 19.35 0.65
N GLY A 152 29.17 18.05 0.55
CA GLY A 152 30.55 17.54 0.46
C GLY A 152 31.33 18.09 -0.74
N SER A 153 30.72 18.15 -1.93
CA SER A 153 31.40 18.57 -3.16
C SER A 153 31.42 20.08 -3.38
N ALA A 154 30.33 20.80 -3.09
CA ALA A 154 30.19 22.23 -3.40
C ALA A 154 30.67 23.15 -2.26
N LEU A 155 30.57 22.71 -1.01
CA LEU A 155 30.96 23.51 0.17
C LEU A 155 32.35 23.12 0.71
N GLY A 156 33.01 22.14 0.08
CA GLY A 156 34.39 21.77 0.41
C GLY A 156 34.56 21.15 1.80
N PHE A 157 33.52 20.54 2.36
CA PHE A 157 33.62 19.82 3.63
C PHE A 157 34.54 18.59 3.48
N GLN A 158 35.80 18.74 3.88
CA GLN A 158 36.83 17.68 3.80
C GLN A 158 36.47 16.38 4.53
N THR A 159 35.45 16.43 5.39
CA THR A 159 34.92 15.30 6.16
C THR A 159 34.05 14.35 5.31
N ILE A 160 33.42 14.85 4.24
CA ILE A 160 32.46 14.09 3.42
C ILE A 160 33.18 13.55 2.18
N THR A 161 33.84 12.41 2.34
CA THR A 161 34.54 11.71 1.24
C THR A 161 33.56 10.82 0.45
N PRO A 162 33.88 10.43 -0.81
CA PRO A 162 33.11 9.42 -1.53
C PRO A 162 33.01 8.09 -0.76
N ALA A 163 34.08 7.70 -0.06
CA ALA A 163 34.08 6.49 0.77
C ALA A 163 33.09 6.60 1.94
N PHE A 164 33.04 7.75 2.61
CA PHE A 164 32.04 8.05 3.64
C PHE A 164 30.61 7.94 3.09
N LEU A 165 30.33 8.53 1.92
CA LEU A 165 28.99 8.47 1.31
C LEU A 165 28.57 7.05 0.97
N VAL A 166 29.47 6.24 0.39
CA VAL A 166 29.20 4.83 0.07
C VAL A 166 28.94 4.02 1.35
N ALA A 167 29.79 4.18 2.37
CA ALA A 167 29.62 3.50 3.66
C ALA A 167 28.30 3.90 4.34
N PHE A 168 27.96 5.19 4.33
CA PHE A 168 26.73 5.71 4.90
C PHE A 168 25.48 5.16 4.19
N VAL A 169 25.47 5.18 2.85
CA VAL A 169 24.35 4.64 2.05
C VAL A 169 24.20 3.14 2.29
N ALA A 170 25.28 2.37 2.26
CA ALA A 170 25.25 0.92 2.49
C ALA A 170 24.76 0.59 3.91
N ALA A 171 25.29 1.27 4.94
CA ALA A 171 24.87 1.10 6.32
C ALA A 171 23.39 1.46 6.52
N THR A 172 22.91 2.53 5.87
CA THR A 172 21.51 2.97 6.00
C THR A 172 20.54 2.02 5.31
N ILE A 173 20.89 1.50 4.12
CA ILE A 173 20.09 0.47 3.43
C ILE A 173 20.01 -0.79 4.29
N ALA A 174 21.14 -1.24 4.86
CA ALA A 174 21.17 -2.41 5.72
C ALA A 174 20.38 -2.19 7.02
N GLY A 175 20.62 -1.09 7.72
CA GLY A 175 20.01 -0.76 9.01
C GLY A 175 18.50 -0.56 8.90
N LEU A 176 18.05 0.37 8.05
CA LEU A 176 16.62 0.63 7.87
C LEU A 176 15.91 -0.55 7.20
N GLY A 177 16.55 -1.20 6.22
CA GLY A 177 15.99 -2.38 5.55
C GLY A 177 15.78 -3.55 6.53
N PHE A 178 16.79 -3.83 7.37
CA PHE A 178 16.69 -4.85 8.40
C PHE A 178 15.65 -4.47 9.46
N GLY A 179 15.68 -3.25 9.99
CA GLY A 179 14.71 -2.76 10.97
C GLY A 179 13.27 -2.89 10.48
N ARG A 180 13.00 -2.53 9.22
CA ARG A 180 11.67 -2.67 8.60
C ARG A 180 11.26 -4.12 8.38
N ARG A 181 12.19 -4.97 7.94
CA ARG A 181 11.92 -6.40 7.79
C ARG A 181 11.59 -7.03 9.14
N LEU A 182 12.36 -6.72 10.18
CA LEU A 182 12.14 -7.20 11.54
C LEU A 182 10.78 -6.73 12.07
N MET A 183 10.45 -5.44 11.92
CA MET A 183 9.16 -4.89 12.33
C MET A 183 7.99 -5.55 11.61
N ARG A 184 8.10 -5.82 10.31
CA ARG A 184 7.04 -6.53 9.56
C ARG A 184 6.86 -7.96 10.08
N VAL A 185 7.94 -8.70 10.32
CA VAL A 185 7.88 -10.07 10.82
C VAL A 185 7.32 -10.11 12.25
N ALA A 186 7.84 -9.25 13.13
CA ALA A 186 7.37 -9.12 14.52
C ALA A 186 5.89 -8.73 14.59
N ALA A 187 5.47 -7.73 13.80
CA ALA A 187 4.06 -7.33 13.72
C ALA A 187 3.17 -8.47 13.19
N GLY A 188 3.65 -9.25 12.20
CA GLY A 188 2.96 -10.43 11.71
C GLY A 188 2.78 -11.49 12.80
N HIS A 189 3.81 -11.73 13.62
CA HIS A 189 3.76 -12.68 14.73
C HIS A 189 2.79 -12.25 15.84
N VAL A 190 2.80 -10.96 16.18
CA VAL A 190 1.86 -10.37 17.16
C VAL A 190 0.41 -10.49 16.66
N ARG A 191 0.17 -10.26 15.36
CA ARG A 191 -1.16 -10.38 14.74
C ARG A 191 -1.69 -11.80 14.70
N ARG A 192 -0.82 -12.78 14.44
CA ARG A 192 -1.18 -14.22 14.51
C ARG A 192 -1.62 -14.65 15.91
N ARG A 193 -1.15 -13.96 16.95
CA ARG A 193 -1.58 -14.17 18.35
C ARG A 193 -2.86 -13.40 18.71
N GLY A 194 -3.58 -12.86 17.73
CA GLY A 194 -4.82 -12.11 17.94
C GLY A 194 -4.66 -10.69 18.50
N ARG A 195 -3.45 -10.12 18.48
CA ARG A 195 -3.20 -8.75 18.97
C ARG A 195 -2.99 -7.78 17.80
N ASN A 196 -3.36 -6.51 17.96
CA ASN A 196 -3.28 -5.49 16.89
C ASN A 196 -4.09 -5.89 15.64
N LEU A 197 -5.27 -6.47 15.89
CA LEU A 197 -6.24 -6.77 14.84
C LEU A 197 -6.94 -5.50 14.39
N ARG A 198 -7.46 -5.51 13.16
CA ARG A 198 -8.37 -4.49 12.65
C ARG A 198 -9.72 -5.11 12.40
N ASP A 199 -10.74 -4.52 12.99
CA ASP A 199 -12.11 -4.98 12.87
C ASP A 199 -12.72 -4.41 11.61
N VAL A 200 -13.19 -5.28 10.73
CA VAL A 200 -13.64 -4.89 9.40
C VAL A 200 -15.01 -5.43 9.06
N VAL A 201 -15.80 -4.59 8.42
CA VAL A 201 -17.09 -4.98 7.83
C VAL A 201 -16.92 -5.01 6.32
N ILE A 202 -17.43 -6.06 5.68
CA ILE A 202 -17.39 -6.19 4.22
C ILE A 202 -18.81 -5.97 3.70
N VAL A 203 -18.97 -5.05 2.76
CA VAL A 203 -20.23 -4.80 2.04
C VAL A 203 -20.02 -5.19 0.59
N GLY A 204 -20.85 -6.08 0.04
CA GLY A 204 -20.64 -6.54 -1.32
C GLY A 204 -21.70 -7.49 -1.88
N ASP A 205 -21.46 -7.97 -3.09
CA ASP A 205 -22.21 -9.04 -3.72
C ASP A 205 -21.66 -10.41 -3.26
N GLY A 206 -22.53 -11.41 -3.10
CA GLY A 206 -22.23 -12.64 -2.35
C GLY A 206 -20.88 -13.29 -2.66
N GLY A 207 -20.59 -13.56 -3.94
CA GLY A 207 -19.34 -14.22 -4.35
C GLY A 207 -18.08 -13.38 -4.05
N PRO A 208 -17.96 -12.16 -4.57
CA PRO A 208 -16.79 -11.30 -4.34
C PRO A 208 -16.59 -10.86 -2.88
N ALA A 209 -17.66 -10.60 -2.13
CA ALA A 209 -17.61 -10.32 -0.71
C ALA A 209 -17.04 -11.52 0.07
N LEU A 210 -17.55 -12.73 -0.21
CA LEU A 210 -17.10 -13.96 0.46
C LEU A 210 -15.65 -14.33 0.08
N ASN A 211 -15.27 -14.14 -1.18
CA ASN A 211 -13.88 -14.34 -1.61
C ASN A 211 -12.94 -13.35 -0.89
N THR A 212 -13.34 -12.09 -0.75
CA THR A 212 -12.60 -11.09 0.03
C THR A 212 -12.46 -11.51 1.48
N ALA A 213 -13.56 -11.91 2.13
CA ALA A 213 -13.56 -12.40 3.52
C ALA A 213 -12.60 -13.59 3.68
N THR A 214 -12.66 -14.55 2.77
CA THR A 214 -11.80 -15.75 2.77
C THR A 214 -10.32 -15.37 2.58
N ARG A 215 -10.00 -14.43 1.68
CA ARG A 215 -8.62 -13.98 1.45
C ARG A 215 -8.04 -13.22 2.66
N LEU A 216 -8.87 -12.44 3.35
CA LEU A 216 -8.48 -11.76 4.59
C LEU A 216 -8.25 -12.77 5.73
N ALA A 217 -9.17 -13.73 5.89
CA ALA A 217 -9.08 -14.78 6.90
C ALA A 217 -7.85 -15.69 6.70
N ARG A 218 -7.56 -16.10 5.45
CA ARG A 218 -6.39 -16.95 5.14
C ARG A 218 -5.04 -16.30 5.44
N ARG A 219 -4.97 -14.96 5.51
CA ARG A 219 -3.74 -14.22 5.76
C ARG A 219 -3.74 -13.57 7.13
N GLU A 220 -3.67 -14.37 8.19
CA GLU A 220 -3.62 -13.91 9.59
C GLU A 220 -2.52 -12.87 9.87
N ALA A 221 -1.40 -12.89 9.13
CA ALA A 221 -0.35 -11.88 9.25
C ALA A 221 -0.80 -10.46 8.86
N LEU A 222 -1.89 -10.34 8.08
CA LEU A 222 -2.54 -9.07 7.83
C LEU A 222 -3.26 -8.57 9.07
N GLY A 223 -3.73 -9.44 9.97
CA GLY A 223 -4.40 -9.08 11.23
C GLY A 223 -5.78 -8.46 11.04
N TYR A 224 -6.53 -8.84 10.01
CA TYR A 224 -7.92 -8.39 9.85
C TYR A 224 -8.86 -9.40 10.50
N ARG A 225 -9.84 -8.90 11.25
CA ARG A 225 -10.93 -9.68 11.82
C ARG A 225 -12.22 -9.22 11.16
N VAL A 226 -12.83 -10.10 10.39
CA VAL A 226 -14.12 -9.82 9.73
C VAL A 226 -15.20 -9.90 10.81
N VAL A 227 -15.87 -8.78 11.08
CA VAL A 227 -16.96 -8.68 12.06
C VAL A 227 -18.26 -9.15 11.42
N ASP A 228 -18.57 -8.62 10.24
CA ASP A 228 -19.77 -8.99 9.49
C ASP A 228 -19.56 -8.84 7.97
N VAL A 229 -20.39 -9.55 7.19
CA VAL A 229 -20.45 -9.46 5.73
C VAL A 229 -21.88 -9.11 5.32
N LEU A 230 -22.08 -7.87 4.90
CA LEU A 230 -23.35 -7.36 4.39
C LEU A 230 -23.46 -7.64 2.89
N THR A 231 -24.28 -8.63 2.55
CA THR A 231 -24.54 -8.99 1.15
C THR A 231 -25.76 -8.27 0.61
N LEU A 232 -25.66 -7.73 -0.62
CA LEU A 232 -26.83 -7.35 -1.39
C LEU A 232 -27.47 -8.56 -2.05
N GLU A 233 -28.77 -8.73 -1.84
CA GLU A 233 -29.60 -9.56 -2.70
C GLU A 233 -30.20 -8.64 -3.78
N LEU A 234 -29.83 -8.88 -5.05
CA LEU A 234 -30.22 -8.03 -6.16
C LEU A 234 -31.71 -8.14 -6.43
N ALA A 235 -32.46 -7.10 -6.09
CA ALA A 235 -33.86 -6.97 -6.45
C ALA A 235 -34.00 -6.54 -7.93
N ALA A 236 -34.99 -7.10 -8.63
CA ALA A 236 -35.17 -6.94 -10.07
C ALA A 236 -35.55 -5.51 -10.53
N SER A 237 -35.99 -4.62 -9.62
CA SER A 237 -36.43 -3.26 -9.96
C SER A 237 -35.53 -2.19 -9.34
N LYS A 238 -35.46 -1.02 -9.99
CA LYS A 238 -34.64 0.14 -9.54
C LYS A 238 -35.06 0.65 -8.16
N ILE A 239 -36.37 0.74 -7.91
CA ILE A 239 -36.94 1.17 -6.62
C ILE A 239 -36.58 0.16 -5.51
N ALA A 240 -36.64 -1.13 -5.80
CA ALA A 240 -36.24 -2.15 -4.85
C ALA A 240 -34.72 -2.14 -4.58
N ARG A 241 -33.88 -1.81 -5.59
CA ARG A 241 -32.44 -1.60 -5.39
C ARG A 241 -32.14 -0.43 -4.47
N GLU A 242 -32.85 0.69 -4.61
CA GLU A 242 -32.70 1.86 -3.73
C GLU A 242 -33.16 1.57 -2.29
N ALA A 243 -34.26 0.82 -2.12
CA ALA A 243 -34.73 0.39 -0.80
C ALA A 243 -33.74 -0.59 -0.12
N SER A 244 -33.23 -1.58 -0.86
CA SER A 244 -32.18 -2.49 -0.37
C SER A 244 -30.89 -1.75 -0.02
N ALA A 245 -30.55 -0.72 -0.78
CA ALA A 245 -29.41 0.14 -0.50
C ALA A 245 -29.56 0.91 0.82
N ALA A 246 -30.71 1.55 1.02
CA ALA A 246 -31.02 2.24 2.27
C ALA A 246 -31.01 1.27 3.47
N ALA A 247 -31.53 0.05 3.30
CA ALA A 247 -31.51 -0.98 4.34
C ALA A 247 -30.09 -1.39 4.73
N ILE A 248 -29.17 -1.52 3.77
CA ILE A 248 -27.76 -1.85 4.05
C ILE A 248 -27.04 -0.70 4.72
N VAL A 249 -27.25 0.53 4.28
CA VAL A 249 -26.67 1.71 4.93
C VAL A 249 -27.17 1.80 6.38
N GLY A 250 -28.46 1.55 6.62
CA GLY A 250 -29.03 1.51 7.97
C GLY A 250 -28.44 0.38 8.84
N ARG A 251 -28.28 -0.83 8.28
CA ARG A 251 -27.62 -1.95 8.99
C ARG A 251 -26.14 -1.67 9.26
N LEU A 252 -25.44 -1.08 8.29
CA LEU A 252 -24.05 -0.67 8.45
C LEU A 252 -23.93 0.37 9.55
N ALA A 253 -24.77 1.41 9.54
CA ALA A 253 -24.82 2.41 10.60
C ALA A 253 -25.07 1.77 11.97
N ALA A 254 -26.03 0.84 12.08
CA ALA A 254 -26.29 0.11 13.32
C ALA A 254 -25.07 -0.69 13.82
N ILE A 255 -24.34 -1.37 12.92
CA ILE A 255 -23.12 -2.11 13.30
C ILE A 255 -22.00 -1.16 13.74
N LEU A 256 -21.80 -0.07 13.01
CA LEU A 256 -20.81 0.95 13.34
C LEU A 256 -21.13 1.64 14.68
N ASP A 257 -22.41 1.71 15.04
CA ASP A 257 -22.92 2.24 16.31
C ASP A 257 -22.80 1.27 17.48
N GLU A 258 -22.93 -0.03 17.23
CA GLU A 258 -22.88 -1.10 18.25
C GLU A 258 -21.45 -1.51 18.61
N GLN A 259 -20.54 -1.51 17.62
CA GLN A 259 -19.19 -2.04 17.79
C GLN A 259 -18.15 -1.13 17.11
N PRO A 260 -16.94 -0.98 17.71
CA PRO A 260 -15.88 -0.24 17.06
C PRO A 260 -15.38 -0.99 15.83
N VAL A 261 -15.57 -0.39 14.65
CA VAL A 261 -15.08 -0.92 13.36
C VAL A 261 -13.99 0.02 12.84
N ASP A 262 -12.84 -0.53 12.47
CA ASP A 262 -11.70 0.25 11.97
C ASP A 262 -11.85 0.61 10.49
N GLU A 263 -12.32 -0.34 9.67
CA GLU A 263 -12.39 -0.19 8.22
C GLU A 263 -13.61 -0.90 7.61
N VAL A 264 -14.18 -0.30 6.56
CA VAL A 264 -15.24 -0.90 5.76
C VAL A 264 -14.68 -1.25 4.39
N PHE A 265 -14.82 -2.50 3.97
CA PHE A 265 -14.46 -2.94 2.62
C PHE A 265 -15.71 -2.99 1.75
N VAL A 266 -15.63 -2.39 0.57
CA VAL A 266 -16.67 -2.43 -0.45
C VAL A 266 -16.21 -3.31 -1.60
N ALA A 267 -16.88 -4.43 -1.80
CA ALA A 267 -16.60 -5.42 -2.83
C ALA A 267 -17.85 -5.64 -3.68
N PHE A 268 -18.14 -4.70 -4.58
CA PHE A 268 -19.25 -4.81 -5.55
C PHE A 268 -18.71 -4.99 -6.96
N SER A 269 -19.50 -5.61 -7.84
CA SER A 269 -19.33 -5.44 -9.28
C SER A 269 -19.56 -3.98 -9.68
N LEU A 270 -18.74 -3.45 -10.61
CA LEU A 270 -18.78 -2.02 -11.00
C LEU A 270 -20.16 -1.56 -11.51
N GLU A 271 -20.97 -2.47 -12.04
CA GLU A 271 -22.30 -2.20 -12.60
C GLU A 271 -23.37 -1.95 -11.52
N GLU A 272 -23.16 -2.50 -10.32
CA GLU A 272 -24.18 -2.52 -9.26
C GLU A 272 -23.93 -1.47 -8.18
N ALA A 273 -22.72 -0.94 -8.13
CA ALA A 273 -22.18 -0.22 -6.98
C ALA A 273 -22.50 1.28 -6.92
N GLN A 274 -22.84 1.91 -8.05
CA GLN A 274 -22.97 3.38 -8.14
C GLN A 274 -23.97 4.02 -7.14
N PRO A 275 -25.23 3.53 -6.99
CA PRO A 275 -26.19 4.14 -6.06
C PRO A 275 -25.90 3.83 -4.57
N LEU A 276 -25.09 2.82 -4.29
CA LEU A 276 -24.75 2.34 -2.94
C LEU A 276 -23.46 2.97 -2.39
N ILE A 277 -22.47 3.15 -3.27
CA ILE A 277 -21.15 3.65 -2.86
C ILE A 277 -21.27 5.06 -2.29
N ARG A 278 -22.06 5.96 -2.89
CA ARG A 278 -22.18 7.35 -2.43
C ARG A 278 -22.70 7.46 -0.99
N PRO A 279 -23.84 6.85 -0.62
CA PRO A 279 -24.31 6.84 0.77
C PRO A 279 -23.32 6.20 1.75
N ILE A 280 -22.65 5.11 1.35
CA ILE A 280 -21.66 4.43 2.19
C ILE A 280 -20.42 5.32 2.40
N ILE A 281 -19.95 6.02 1.36
CA ILE A 281 -18.88 7.02 1.46
C ILE A 281 -19.28 8.09 2.46
N ALA A 282 -20.46 8.70 2.29
CA ALA A 282 -20.94 9.76 3.18
C ALA A 282 -21.01 9.29 4.64
N LEU A 283 -21.60 8.11 4.90
CA LEU A 283 -21.68 7.53 6.24
C LEU A 283 -20.28 7.29 6.85
N CYS A 284 -19.34 6.75 6.06
CA CYS A 284 -17.98 6.49 6.54
C CYS A 284 -17.19 7.79 6.77
N GLU A 285 -17.41 8.81 5.94
CA GLU A 285 -16.81 10.14 6.12
C GLU A 285 -17.33 10.81 7.40
N ASP A 286 -18.64 10.78 7.64
CA ASP A 286 -19.28 11.34 8.83
C ASP A 286 -18.79 10.68 10.14
N LEU A 287 -18.57 9.36 10.10
CA LEU A 287 -18.11 8.58 11.26
C LEU A 287 -16.58 8.46 11.37
N GLY A 288 -15.83 9.01 10.40
CA GLY A 288 -14.37 8.91 10.37
C GLY A 288 -13.82 7.49 10.16
N VAL A 289 -14.62 6.58 9.60
CA VAL A 289 -14.25 5.18 9.34
C VAL A 289 -13.58 5.07 7.98
N THR A 290 -12.48 4.30 7.90
CA THR A 290 -11.76 4.16 6.62
C THR A 290 -12.52 3.25 5.65
N LEU A 291 -12.98 3.80 4.53
CA LEU A 291 -13.56 3.03 3.44
C LEU A 291 -12.51 2.51 2.46
N ARG A 292 -12.60 1.24 2.06
CA ARG A 292 -11.75 0.59 1.06
C ARG A 292 -12.58 -0.03 -0.04
N VAL A 293 -12.50 0.52 -1.25
CA VAL A 293 -13.17 -0.05 -2.42
C VAL A 293 -12.24 -1.05 -3.11
N ILE A 294 -12.71 -2.29 -3.27
CA ILE A 294 -12.01 -3.34 -4.00
C ILE A 294 -12.48 -3.30 -5.46
N ALA A 295 -11.58 -2.91 -6.36
CA ALA A 295 -11.81 -3.07 -7.79
C ALA A 295 -11.68 -4.56 -8.16
N GLN A 296 -12.76 -5.17 -8.65
CA GLN A 296 -12.76 -6.54 -9.16
C GLN A 296 -12.14 -6.56 -10.56
N LEU A 297 -10.82 -6.66 -10.62
CA LEU A 297 -10.07 -6.79 -11.85
C LEU A 297 -9.76 -8.25 -12.15
N ALA A 298 -9.74 -8.62 -13.43
CA ALA A 298 -9.13 -9.87 -13.86
C ALA A 298 -7.66 -9.92 -13.41
N PRO A 299 -7.10 -11.11 -13.12
CA PRO A 299 -5.69 -11.25 -12.78
C PRO A 299 -4.81 -10.59 -13.86
N LEU A 300 -3.94 -9.67 -13.44
CA LEU A 300 -3.02 -8.97 -14.33
C LEU A 300 -1.65 -9.66 -14.24
N ASP A 301 -1.22 -10.31 -15.33
CA ASP A 301 0.06 -11.03 -15.36
C ASP A 301 1.26 -10.07 -15.49
N TRP A 302 1.17 -9.10 -16.39
CA TRP A 302 2.23 -8.11 -16.64
C TRP A 302 1.77 -6.66 -16.46
N ALA A 303 0.46 -6.43 -16.50
CA ALA A 303 -0.10 -5.10 -16.39
C ALA A 303 -0.14 -4.61 -14.94
N ARG A 304 0.01 -3.29 -14.77
CA ARG A 304 -0.11 -2.60 -13.48
C ARG A 304 -1.37 -1.75 -13.50
N ALA A 305 -2.12 -1.81 -12.41
CA ALA A 305 -3.25 -0.92 -12.18
C ALA A 305 -2.80 0.27 -11.32
N SER A 306 -3.04 1.49 -11.80
CA SER A 306 -2.86 2.75 -11.06
C SER A 306 -4.18 3.50 -10.98
N LEU A 307 -4.36 4.29 -9.92
CA LEU A 307 -5.46 5.23 -9.81
C LEU A 307 -4.96 6.59 -10.29
N ASP A 308 -5.51 7.06 -11.40
CA ASP A 308 -5.26 8.37 -11.98
C ASP A 308 -6.51 9.26 -11.82
N ALA A 309 -6.42 10.52 -12.25
CA ALA A 309 -7.53 11.45 -12.24
C ALA A 309 -7.72 12.04 -13.65
N LEU A 310 -8.95 12.01 -14.16
CA LEU A 310 -9.34 12.64 -15.41
C LEU A 310 -10.41 13.68 -15.10
N ALA A 311 -10.09 14.97 -15.25
CA ALA A 311 -11.00 16.08 -14.96
C ALA A 311 -11.68 15.98 -13.57
N GLY A 312 -10.91 15.60 -12.55
CA GLY A 312 -11.40 15.42 -11.17
C GLY A 312 -12.13 14.09 -10.91
N GLN A 313 -12.29 13.23 -11.91
CA GLN A 313 -12.86 11.89 -11.74
C GLN A 313 -11.75 10.86 -11.56
N PRO A 314 -11.82 9.98 -10.54
CA PRO A 314 -10.87 8.90 -10.40
C PRO A 314 -11.01 7.91 -11.56
N VAL A 315 -9.92 7.64 -12.28
CA VAL A 315 -9.85 6.67 -13.36
C VAL A 315 -8.85 5.59 -12.99
N LEU A 316 -9.28 4.34 -13.09
CA LEU A 316 -8.38 3.20 -12.92
C LEU A 316 -7.68 2.90 -14.25
N THR A 317 -6.38 3.19 -14.33
CA THR A 317 -5.57 2.95 -15.52
C THR A 317 -4.88 1.60 -15.41
N ILE A 318 -5.06 0.74 -16.40
CA ILE A 318 -4.35 -0.54 -16.53
C ILE A 318 -3.31 -0.38 -17.64
N SER A 319 -2.03 -0.38 -17.26
CA SER A 319 -0.93 -0.24 -18.22
C SER A 319 -0.02 -1.46 -18.20
N SER A 320 0.19 -2.06 -19.38
CA SER A 320 1.14 -3.16 -19.61
C SER A 320 2.56 -2.66 -19.91
N ALA A 321 2.70 -1.39 -20.29
CA ALA A 321 3.99 -0.77 -20.53
C ALA A 321 4.52 -0.14 -19.23
N PRO A 322 5.84 -0.17 -18.97
CA PRO A 322 6.41 0.71 -17.98
C PRO A 322 5.97 2.14 -18.33
N PRO A 323 5.44 2.94 -17.38
CA PRO A 323 5.23 4.35 -17.65
C PRO A 323 6.54 4.96 -18.15
N GLU A 324 6.47 6.02 -18.96
CA GLU A 324 7.66 6.77 -19.38
C GLU A 324 8.46 7.12 -18.12
N SER A 325 9.54 6.37 -17.90
CA SER A 325 10.20 6.30 -16.61
C SER A 325 11.68 6.40 -16.80
N VAL A 326 12.32 7.01 -15.81
CA VAL A 326 13.78 6.99 -15.60
C VAL A 326 14.39 5.59 -15.73
N TRP A 327 13.61 4.53 -15.52
CA TRP A 327 14.04 3.16 -15.76
C TRP A 327 14.32 2.85 -17.23
N LEU A 328 13.50 3.36 -18.16
CA LEU A 328 13.75 3.18 -19.60
C LEU A 328 15.04 3.91 -20.02
N VAL A 329 15.29 5.08 -19.45
CA VAL A 329 16.55 5.83 -19.65
C VAL A 329 17.74 5.06 -19.08
N ALA A 330 17.65 4.57 -17.85
CA ALA A 330 18.71 3.77 -17.23
C ALA A 330 18.99 2.48 -18.02
N LYS A 331 17.93 1.77 -18.45
CA LYS A 331 18.06 0.60 -19.32
C LYS A 331 18.75 0.96 -20.63
N ARG A 332 18.44 2.11 -21.23
CA ARG A 332 19.09 2.58 -22.45
C ARG A 332 20.58 2.85 -22.24
N LEU A 333 20.95 3.46 -21.11
CA LEU A 333 22.35 3.68 -20.75
C LEU A 333 23.10 2.37 -20.55
N ILE A 334 22.49 1.40 -19.85
CA ILE A 334 23.06 0.05 -19.67
C ILE A 334 23.25 -0.63 -21.02
N ASP A 335 22.22 -0.64 -21.86
CA ASP A 335 22.27 -1.29 -23.18
C ASP A 335 23.36 -0.67 -24.05
N LEU A 336 23.48 0.65 -24.07
CA LEU A 336 24.51 1.34 -24.85
C LEU A 336 25.90 0.99 -24.30
N THR A 337 26.11 1.10 -22.99
CA THR A 337 27.42 0.86 -22.36
C THR A 337 27.87 -0.58 -22.57
N VAL A 338 27.00 -1.56 -22.29
CA VAL A 338 27.31 -2.99 -22.44
C VAL A 338 27.50 -3.36 -23.91
N ALA A 339 26.65 -2.84 -24.82
CA ALA A 339 26.80 -3.11 -26.25
C ALA A 339 28.10 -2.50 -26.80
N THR A 340 28.49 -1.29 -26.40
CA THR A 340 29.74 -0.66 -26.84
C THR A 340 30.95 -1.43 -26.35
N ILE A 341 30.99 -1.84 -25.07
CA ILE A 341 32.08 -2.67 -24.54
C ILE A 341 32.14 -4.00 -25.29
N GLY A 342 30.99 -4.68 -25.44
CA GLY A 342 30.90 -5.94 -26.17
C GLY A 342 31.35 -5.82 -27.63
N LEU A 343 30.99 -4.73 -28.32
CA LEU A 343 31.42 -4.46 -29.69
C LEU A 343 32.94 -4.30 -29.80
N VAL A 344 33.57 -3.59 -28.86
CA VAL A 344 35.03 -3.42 -28.87
C VAL A 344 35.75 -4.74 -28.60
N VAL A 345 35.31 -5.49 -27.59
CA VAL A 345 35.92 -6.78 -27.22
C VAL A 345 35.74 -7.83 -28.32
N LEU A 346 34.58 -7.87 -28.97
CA LEU A 346 34.26 -8.84 -30.03
C LEU A 346 34.60 -8.34 -31.45
N ALA A 347 35.11 -7.11 -31.60
CA ALA A 347 35.51 -6.55 -32.88
C ALA A 347 36.41 -7.47 -33.73
N PRO A 348 37.48 -8.10 -33.19
CA PRO A 348 38.34 -8.98 -34.00
C PRO A 348 37.60 -10.21 -34.51
N LEU A 349 36.71 -10.78 -33.71
CA LEU A 349 35.88 -11.92 -34.12
C LEU A 349 34.87 -11.51 -35.20
N PHE A 350 34.21 -10.35 -35.04
CA PHE A 350 33.29 -9.80 -36.03
C PHE A 350 33.97 -9.47 -37.35
N LEU A 351 35.24 -9.04 -37.32
CA LEU A 351 36.04 -8.83 -38.53
C LEU A 351 36.33 -10.16 -39.24
N ALA A 352 36.74 -11.20 -38.50
CA ALA A 352 36.96 -12.53 -39.08
C ALA A 352 35.68 -13.09 -39.71
N ALA A 353 34.53 -12.96 -39.03
CA ALA A 353 33.23 -13.36 -39.56
C ALA A 353 32.85 -12.55 -40.81
N ALA A 354 33.11 -11.24 -40.82
CA ALA A 354 32.85 -10.39 -41.98
C ALA A 354 33.66 -10.83 -43.22
N ILE A 355 34.92 -11.21 -43.04
CA ILE A 355 35.78 -11.74 -44.10
C ILE A 355 35.22 -13.08 -44.61
N ALA A 356 34.88 -14.01 -43.71
CA ALA A 356 34.33 -15.31 -44.09
C ALA A 356 33.05 -15.18 -44.93
N VAL A 357 32.10 -14.34 -44.51
CA VAL A 357 30.85 -14.08 -45.25
C VAL A 357 31.12 -13.51 -46.64
N LYS A 358 32.16 -12.67 -46.79
CA LYS A 358 32.52 -12.04 -48.06
C LYS A 358 33.20 -13.00 -49.02
N LEU A 359 33.95 -13.98 -48.49
CA LEU A 359 34.56 -15.04 -49.28
C LEU A 359 33.51 -16.05 -49.75
N ASP A 360 32.50 -16.34 -48.93
CA ASP A 360 31.47 -17.34 -49.21
C ASP A 360 30.35 -16.81 -50.15
N SER A 361 29.99 -15.52 -50.07
CA SER A 361 28.91 -14.95 -50.90
C SER A 361 29.22 -13.57 -51.48
N LYS A 362 28.80 -13.34 -52.74
CA LYS A 362 28.83 -12.02 -53.40
C LYS A 362 27.69 -11.14 -52.87
N GLY A 363 27.77 -10.69 -51.62
CA GLY A 363 26.73 -9.88 -50.98
C GLY A 363 27.20 -8.89 -49.92
N SER A 364 26.23 -8.21 -49.29
CA SER A 364 26.45 -7.39 -48.08
C SER A 364 26.71 -8.31 -46.89
N ILE A 365 27.70 -7.95 -46.07
CA ILE A 365 28.08 -8.66 -44.84
C ILE A 365 26.89 -8.75 -43.87
N PHE A 366 26.10 -7.68 -43.78
CA PHE A 366 24.94 -7.62 -42.89
C PHE A 366 23.63 -7.84 -43.64
N PHE A 367 22.72 -8.56 -42.99
CA PHE A 367 21.30 -8.66 -43.31
C PHE A 367 20.50 -7.75 -42.38
N SER A 368 19.55 -7.00 -42.95
CA SER A 368 18.71 -6.03 -42.23
C SER A 368 17.27 -6.55 -42.16
N GLN A 369 16.75 -6.75 -40.94
CA GLN A 369 15.35 -7.13 -40.71
C GLN A 369 14.63 -6.04 -39.92
N THR A 370 13.43 -5.64 -40.35
CA THR A 370 12.57 -4.75 -39.56
C THR A 370 11.92 -5.55 -38.43
N ARG A 371 12.10 -5.08 -37.20
CA ARG A 371 11.47 -5.63 -36.00
C ARG A 371 10.53 -4.59 -35.39
N VAL A 372 9.51 -5.08 -34.69
CA VAL A 372 8.53 -4.24 -33.98
C VAL A 372 9.03 -4.04 -32.55
N GLY A 373 9.29 -2.80 -32.18
CA GLY A 373 9.70 -2.39 -30.83
C GLY A 373 8.52 -1.91 -29.98
N LEU A 374 8.84 -1.20 -28.89
CA LEU A 374 7.86 -0.63 -27.96
C LEU A 374 6.87 0.28 -28.71
N ASN A 375 5.59 0.25 -28.31
CA ASN A 375 4.50 1.02 -28.95
C ASN A 375 4.40 0.80 -30.46
N ARG A 376 4.79 -0.38 -30.95
CA ARG A 376 4.87 -0.72 -32.36
C ARG A 376 5.84 0.13 -33.19
N HIS A 377 6.72 0.91 -32.56
CA HIS A 377 7.78 1.60 -33.28
C HIS A 377 8.72 0.58 -33.92
N ARG A 378 8.79 0.61 -35.25
CA ARG A 378 9.62 -0.32 -36.03
C ARG A 378 11.06 0.14 -36.02
N PHE A 379 12.00 -0.78 -35.84
CA PHE A 379 13.43 -0.51 -35.96
C PHE A 379 14.10 -1.57 -36.83
N ARG A 380 15.22 -1.20 -37.46
CA ARG A 380 16.02 -2.12 -38.27
C ARG A 380 17.04 -2.82 -37.39
N MET A 381 17.04 -4.14 -37.43
CA MET A 381 18.01 -5.01 -36.77
C MET A 381 19.00 -5.52 -37.82
N PHE A 382 20.30 -5.28 -37.59
CA PHE A 382 21.37 -5.84 -38.42
C PHE A 382 21.93 -7.11 -37.78
N LYS A 383 22.11 -8.15 -38.58
CA LYS A 383 22.78 -9.40 -38.21
C LYS A 383 23.77 -9.80 -39.31
N PHE A 384 24.78 -10.61 -38.99
CA PHE A 384 25.60 -11.23 -40.03
C PHE A 384 24.73 -12.10 -40.93
N ARG A 385 25.01 -12.06 -42.23
CA ARG A 385 24.43 -13.00 -43.17
C ARG A 385 25.02 -14.38 -42.88
N THR A 386 24.15 -15.36 -42.67
CA THR A 386 24.48 -16.78 -42.48
C THR A 386 24.07 -17.58 -43.68
#